data_AF-A0A956W471-F1
#
_entry.id   AF-A0A956W471-F1
#
_cell.length_a   1.000
_cell.length_b   1.000
_cell.length_c   1.000
_cell.angle_alpha   90.00
_cell.angle_beta   90.00
_cell.angle_gamma   90.00
#
_symmetry.space_group_name_H-M   'P 1'
#
loop_
_entity.id
_entity.type
_entity.pdbx_description
1 polymer ?
#
loop_
_entity_poly.entity_id
_entity_poly.type
_entity_poly.pdbx_seq_one_letter_code
_entity_poly.pdbx_strand_id
1 'polypeptide(L)'
;MQRTLIRLAAVLAVAAFVAGLSLVANGPAATRAANGETTWNITVQNLTEGQPFSPPVVVVHDATADVFEVGSAASAGVQAIAEDGDPAPLVAALDGAGGIHDVTVFGGPILAGTSATVMVSGTSGSLVSIVGMLICTNDGFTGADSWALPVSGSSSL
;
A
#
# COMPACT_ATOMS: atom_id res chain seq x y z
N MET A 1 64.60 4.27 23.94
CA MET A 1 63.19 3.91 23.65
C MET A 1 63.09 2.40 23.45
N GLN A 2 62.01 1.83 23.94
CA GLN A 2 61.87 0.47 24.47
C GLN A 2 61.54 -0.60 23.41
N ARG A 3 62.49 -1.51 23.20
CA ARG A 3 62.36 -2.99 23.12
C ARG A 3 61.33 -3.62 22.16
N THR A 4 61.86 -4.16 21.07
CA THR A 4 61.30 -5.25 20.23
C THR A 4 61.08 -6.53 21.04
N LEU A 5 59.86 -7.07 21.08
CA LEU A 5 59.58 -8.48 21.40
C LEU A 5 58.39 -9.00 20.58
N ILE A 6 58.69 -10.00 19.76
CA ILE A 6 57.76 -10.86 19.02
C ILE A 6 56.98 -11.72 20.03
N ARG A 7 55.66 -11.84 19.88
CA ARG A 7 54.85 -12.86 20.57
C ARG A 7 54.00 -13.66 19.59
N LEU A 8 54.17 -14.98 19.74
CA LEU A 8 53.47 -16.08 19.11
C LEU A 8 52.08 -16.30 19.77
N ALA A 9 51.20 -16.99 19.05
CA ALA A 9 49.96 -17.66 19.49
C ALA A 9 48.69 -16.80 19.62
N ALA A 10 47.69 -17.04 18.76
CA ALA A 10 46.68 -18.10 18.95
C ALA A 10 45.50 -17.81 18.00
N VAL A 11 45.27 -18.71 17.05
CA VAL A 11 44.04 -18.74 16.25
C VAL A 11 42.91 -19.16 17.18
N LEU A 12 41.99 -18.24 17.48
CA LEU A 12 40.72 -18.57 18.12
C LEU A 12 39.61 -18.35 17.09
N ALA A 13 39.16 -19.46 16.50
CA ALA A 13 37.99 -19.47 15.64
C ALA A 13 36.75 -19.20 16.52
N VAL A 14 36.14 -18.03 16.36
CA VAL A 14 34.80 -17.76 16.88
C VAL A 14 33.84 -17.85 15.69
N ALA A 15 33.22 -19.01 15.53
CA ALA A 15 32.06 -19.17 14.68
C ALA A 15 30.85 -18.53 15.39
N ALA A 16 30.61 -17.25 15.12
CA ALA A 16 29.36 -16.59 15.50
C ALA A 16 28.31 -16.86 14.43
N PHE A 17 27.42 -17.81 14.73
CA PHE A 17 26.17 -18.01 13.99
C PHE A 17 25.26 -16.82 14.31
N VAL A 18 25.32 -15.76 13.50
CA VAL A 18 24.39 -14.64 13.58
C VAL A 18 23.08 -15.10 12.97
N ALA A 19 22.15 -15.56 13.82
CA ALA A 19 20.76 -15.68 13.46
C ALA A 19 20.25 -14.27 13.11
N GLY A 20 19.91 -14.06 11.84
CA GLY A 20 19.39 -12.80 11.33
C GLY A 20 18.10 -12.42 12.05
N LEU A 21 18.20 -11.47 12.97
CA LEU A 21 17.05 -10.79 13.55
C LEU A 21 16.50 -9.84 12.48
N SER A 22 15.48 -10.28 11.74
CA SER A 22 14.73 -9.39 10.85
C SER A 22 13.96 -8.40 11.72
N LEU A 23 14.50 -7.19 11.87
CA LEU A 23 13.81 -6.07 12.48
C LEU A 23 12.73 -5.64 11.47
N VAL A 24 11.49 -6.11 11.66
CA VAL A 24 10.33 -5.49 11.03
C VAL A 24 10.16 -4.13 11.71
N ALA A 25 10.59 -3.07 11.02
CA ALA A 25 10.30 -1.71 11.44
C ALA A 25 8.81 -1.45 11.22
N ASN A 26 7.99 -1.77 12.22
CA ASN A 26 6.67 -1.15 12.33
C ASN A 26 6.93 0.34 12.52
N GLY A 27 6.68 1.14 11.48
CA GLY A 27 6.58 2.59 11.61
C GLY A 27 5.57 2.92 12.73
N PRO A 28 5.72 4.06 13.42
CA PRO A 28 4.79 4.41 14.48
C PRO A 28 3.37 4.42 13.87
N ALA A 29 2.52 3.48 14.29
CA ALA A 29 1.10 3.62 14.16
C ALA A 29 0.76 4.91 14.92
N ALA A 30 0.52 5.99 14.20
CA ALA A 30 -0.03 7.19 14.79
C ALA A 30 -1.35 6.77 15.42
N THR A 31 -1.43 6.72 16.74
CA THR A 31 -2.71 6.56 17.44
C THR A 31 -3.54 7.80 17.15
N ARG A 32 -4.23 7.80 16.01
CA ARG A 32 -5.26 8.77 15.65
C ARG A 32 -6.55 8.32 16.32
N ALA A 33 -6.62 8.54 17.62
CA ALA A 33 -7.90 8.53 18.32
C ALA A 33 -8.45 9.96 18.27
N ALA A 34 -9.22 10.28 17.23
CA ALA A 34 -9.99 11.51 17.17
C ALA A 34 -11.29 11.33 16.36
N ASN A 35 -12.41 11.36 17.08
CA ASN A 35 -13.77 11.68 16.61
C ASN A 35 -14.35 10.87 15.43
N GLY A 36 -14.88 9.67 15.72
CA GLY A 36 -15.75 8.96 14.76
C GLY A 36 -15.03 8.30 13.59
N GLU A 37 -13.70 8.28 13.61
CA GLU A 37 -12.88 7.54 12.64
C GLU A 37 -13.00 6.03 12.91
N THR A 38 -13.27 5.26 11.85
CA THR A 38 -13.30 3.79 11.84
C THR A 38 -12.18 3.30 10.94
N THR A 39 -11.62 2.13 11.27
CA THR A 39 -10.60 1.47 10.46
C THR A 39 -11.18 0.24 9.78
N TRP A 40 -10.84 0.03 8.51
CA TRP A 40 -11.23 -1.15 7.73
C TRP A 40 -10.00 -1.90 7.23
N ASN A 41 -10.12 -3.23 7.15
CA ASN A 41 -9.17 -4.06 6.41
C ASN A 41 -9.68 -4.21 4.98
N ILE A 42 -8.94 -3.67 4.02
CA ILE A 42 -9.22 -3.82 2.59
C ILE A 42 -8.35 -4.94 2.06
N THR A 43 -9.00 -6.01 1.60
CA THR A 43 -8.31 -7.15 0.98
C THR A 43 -8.61 -7.16 -0.51
N VAL A 44 -7.55 -7.09 -1.32
CA VAL A 44 -7.66 -7.25 -2.77
C VAL A 44 -7.18 -8.65 -3.12
N GLN A 45 -8.05 -9.43 -3.77
CA GLN A 45 -7.72 -10.75 -4.29
C GLN A 45 -7.64 -10.69 -5.82
N ASN A 46 -6.50 -11.11 -6.36
CA ASN A 46 -6.33 -11.23 -7.80
C ASN A 46 -6.83 -12.61 -8.26
N LEU A 47 -8.04 -12.64 -8.81
CA LEU A 47 -8.69 -13.85 -9.31
C LEU A 47 -8.32 -14.22 -10.76
N THR A 48 -7.40 -13.49 -11.38
CA THR A 48 -6.99 -13.75 -12.76
C THR A 48 -6.09 -14.97 -12.88
N GLU A 49 -5.96 -15.48 -14.10
CA GLU A 49 -5.01 -16.53 -14.46
C GLU A 49 -3.82 -15.92 -15.21
N GLY A 50 -2.76 -15.59 -14.47
CA GLY A 50 -1.49 -15.12 -15.04
C GLY A 50 -1.35 -13.61 -15.25
N GLN A 51 -2.32 -12.80 -14.80
CA GLN A 51 -2.27 -11.34 -14.93
C GLN A 51 -1.94 -10.68 -13.58
N PRO A 52 -0.69 -10.26 -13.30
CA PRO A 52 -0.37 -9.60 -12.04
C PRO A 52 -0.89 -8.15 -12.03
N PHE A 53 -1.16 -7.63 -10.83
CA PHE A 53 -1.51 -6.22 -10.62
C PHE A 53 -0.29 -5.45 -10.10
N SER A 54 -0.09 -4.19 -10.52
CA SER A 54 0.83 -3.29 -9.81
C SER A 54 0.36 -3.11 -8.37
N PRO A 55 1.19 -2.59 -7.44
CA PRO A 55 0.72 -2.31 -6.09
C PRO A 55 -0.51 -1.39 -6.17
N PRO A 56 -1.70 -1.85 -5.75
CA PRO A 56 -2.88 -1.00 -5.87
C PRO A 56 -2.79 0.19 -4.92
N VAL A 57 -3.56 1.23 -5.23
CA VAL A 57 -3.82 2.37 -4.34
C VAL A 57 -5.25 2.28 -3.85
N VAL A 58 -5.44 2.40 -2.54
CA VAL A 58 -6.75 2.54 -1.90
C VAL A 58 -6.90 3.99 -1.46
N VAL A 59 -8.02 4.60 -1.83
CA VAL A 59 -8.39 5.95 -1.45
C VAL A 59 -9.70 5.87 -0.68
N VAL A 60 -9.71 6.39 0.54
CA VAL A 60 -10.94 6.60 1.31
C VAL A 60 -11.32 8.07 1.18
N HIS A 61 -12.54 8.33 0.72
CA HIS A 61 -12.99 9.69 0.38
C HIS A 61 -14.48 9.89 0.65
N ASP A 62 -14.94 11.13 0.65
CA ASP A 62 -16.36 11.48 0.62
C ASP A 62 -16.86 11.69 -0.82
N ALA A 63 -18.17 11.96 -0.95
CA ALA A 63 -18.81 12.13 -2.26
C ALA A 63 -18.42 13.43 -3.01
N THR A 64 -17.57 14.28 -2.43
CA THR A 64 -17.06 15.50 -3.08
C THR A 64 -15.73 15.28 -3.82
N ALA A 65 -15.09 14.13 -3.59
CA ALA A 65 -13.89 13.71 -4.27
C ALA A 65 -14.15 12.45 -5.11
N ASP A 66 -13.38 12.31 -6.18
CA ASP A 66 -13.46 11.19 -7.12
C ASP A 66 -12.05 10.78 -7.56
N VAL A 67 -11.85 9.48 -7.82
CA VAL A 67 -10.56 8.93 -8.25
C VAL A 67 -10.57 8.62 -9.74
N PHE A 68 -11.61 7.93 -10.21
CA PHE A 68 -11.83 7.62 -11.62
C PHE A 68 -13.30 7.29 -11.86
N GLU A 69 -13.80 7.59 -13.06
CA GLU A 69 -15.17 7.28 -13.47
C GLU A 69 -15.16 6.68 -14.88
N VAL A 70 -16.01 5.68 -15.14
CA VAL A 70 -16.04 5.00 -16.44
C VAL A 70 -16.60 5.94 -17.52
N GLY A 71 -15.87 6.07 -18.62
CA GLY A 71 -16.24 6.97 -19.72
C GLY A 71 -15.74 8.41 -19.54
N SER A 72 -15.09 8.72 -18.41
CA SER A 72 -14.38 9.97 -18.20
C SER A 72 -12.90 9.84 -18.56
N ALA A 73 -12.26 10.97 -18.85
CA ALA A 73 -10.81 11.00 -19.03
C ALA A 73 -10.11 10.72 -17.71
N ALA A 74 -9.09 9.86 -17.72
CA ALA A 74 -8.28 9.58 -16.54
C ALA A 74 -7.51 10.82 -16.09
N SER A 75 -7.37 10.99 -14.77
CA SER A 75 -6.45 11.98 -14.21
C SER A 75 -4.99 11.59 -14.49
N ALA A 76 -4.07 12.55 -14.41
CA ALA A 76 -2.64 12.25 -14.57
C ALA A 76 -2.13 11.21 -13.57
N GLY A 77 -2.71 11.16 -12.36
CA GLY A 77 -2.38 10.15 -11.34
C GLY A 77 -2.83 8.75 -11.73
N VAL A 78 -4.08 8.61 -12.21
CA VAL A 78 -4.61 7.32 -12.67
C VAL A 78 -3.89 6.86 -13.93
N GLN A 79 -3.57 7.78 -14.84
CA GLN A 79 -2.77 7.48 -16.04
C GLN A 79 -1.40 6.91 -15.67
N ALA A 80 -0.68 7.53 -14.73
CA ALA A 80 0.63 7.04 -14.30
C ALA A 80 0.56 5.62 -13.70
N ILE A 81 -0.52 5.30 -12.99
CA ILE A 81 -0.77 3.94 -12.52
C ILE A 81 -1.06 3.01 -13.69
N ALA A 82 -1.91 3.40 -14.62
CA ALA A 82 -2.31 2.57 -15.76
C ALA A 82 -1.16 2.28 -16.74
N GLU A 83 -0.23 3.23 -16.93
CA GLU A 83 0.87 3.12 -17.87
C GLU A 83 2.13 2.49 -17.26
N ASP A 84 2.51 2.93 -16.06
CA ASP A 84 3.80 2.58 -15.45
C ASP A 84 3.66 1.83 -14.11
N GLY A 85 2.44 1.69 -13.60
CA GLY A 85 2.20 1.17 -12.26
C GLY A 85 2.72 2.08 -11.15
N ASP A 86 2.98 3.36 -11.44
CA ASP A 86 3.52 4.33 -10.49
C ASP A 86 2.39 5.03 -9.70
N PRO A 87 2.27 4.77 -8.38
CA PRO A 87 1.25 5.41 -7.56
C PRO A 87 1.61 6.84 -7.14
N ALA A 88 2.88 7.26 -7.26
CA ALA A 88 3.36 8.50 -6.66
C ALA A 88 2.61 9.75 -7.15
N PRO A 89 2.28 9.91 -8.45
CA PRO A 89 1.53 11.07 -8.91
C PRO A 89 0.11 11.13 -8.36
N LEU A 90 -0.58 9.99 -8.21
CA LEU A 90 -1.91 9.95 -7.62
C LEU A 90 -1.87 10.28 -6.13
N VAL A 91 -0.94 9.68 -5.38
CA VAL A 91 -0.77 9.95 -3.95
C VAL A 91 -0.48 11.42 -3.71
N ALA A 92 0.43 12.02 -4.49
CA ALA A 92 0.77 13.42 -4.37
C ALA A 92 -0.41 14.37 -4.68
N ALA A 93 -1.33 13.96 -5.56
CA ALA A 93 -2.51 14.75 -5.90
C ALA A 93 -3.62 14.68 -4.84
N LEU A 94 -3.73 13.56 -4.12
CA LEU A 94 -4.83 13.28 -3.20
C LEU A 94 -4.46 13.49 -1.72
N ASP A 95 -3.19 13.33 -1.34
CA ASP A 95 -2.78 13.47 0.06
C ASP A 95 -3.07 14.88 0.60
N GLY A 96 -3.92 14.96 1.62
CA GLY A 96 -4.40 16.22 2.20
C GLY A 96 -5.37 17.02 1.35
N ALA A 97 -5.84 16.48 0.20
CA ALA A 97 -6.86 17.13 -0.61
C ALA A 97 -8.24 17.12 0.09
N GLY A 98 -9.09 18.08 -0.24
CA GLY A 98 -10.46 18.16 0.30
C GLY A 98 -11.26 16.91 -0.07
N GLY A 99 -12.02 16.39 0.89
CA GLY A 99 -12.82 15.17 0.70
C GLY A 99 -12.03 13.86 0.75
N ILE A 100 -10.71 13.89 0.89
CA ILE A 100 -9.87 12.69 1.07
C ILE A 100 -9.64 12.44 2.56
N HIS A 101 -9.91 11.21 3.00
CA HIS A 101 -9.70 10.77 4.39
C HIS A 101 -8.40 9.97 4.54
N ASP A 102 -8.09 9.09 3.58
CA ASP A 102 -6.89 8.24 3.61
C ASP A 102 -6.46 7.85 2.20
N VAL A 103 -5.15 7.72 2.00
CA VAL A 103 -4.54 7.25 0.75
C VAL A 103 -3.47 6.23 1.14
N THR A 104 -3.71 4.97 0.82
CA THR A 104 -2.84 3.86 1.20
C THR A 104 -2.43 3.05 -0.02
N VAL A 105 -1.12 2.84 -0.18
CA VAL A 105 -0.55 2.01 -1.25
C VAL A 105 -0.24 0.63 -0.68
N PHE A 106 -0.57 -0.43 -1.43
CA PHE A 106 -0.16 -1.79 -1.07
C PHE A 106 1.37 -1.94 -1.14
N GLY A 107 1.93 -2.83 -0.31
CA GLY A 107 3.39 -2.99 -0.19
C GLY A 107 4.08 -3.62 -1.41
N GLY A 108 3.35 -4.05 -2.43
CA GLY A 108 3.91 -4.67 -3.62
C GLY A 108 2.84 -5.16 -4.61
N PRO A 109 3.26 -5.68 -5.78
CA PRO A 109 2.37 -6.27 -6.77
C PRO A 109 1.54 -7.42 -6.19
N ILE A 110 0.30 -7.57 -6.66
CA ILE A 110 -0.56 -8.71 -6.31
C ILE A 110 -0.54 -9.70 -7.47
N LEU A 111 0.14 -10.83 -7.28
CA LEU A 111 0.26 -11.88 -8.29
C LEU A 111 -1.08 -12.60 -8.51
N ALA A 112 -1.23 -13.19 -9.69
CA ALA A 112 -2.40 -14.03 -10.02
C ALA A 112 -2.62 -15.13 -8.97
N GLY A 113 -3.87 -15.28 -8.52
CA GLY A 113 -4.26 -16.25 -7.49
C GLY A 113 -3.91 -15.86 -6.06
N THR A 114 -3.31 -14.68 -5.83
CA THR A 114 -2.91 -14.21 -4.48
C THR A 114 -3.77 -13.05 -3.99
N SER A 115 -3.64 -12.73 -2.71
CA SER A 115 -4.30 -11.58 -2.09
C SER A 115 -3.33 -10.80 -1.23
N ALA A 116 -3.59 -9.51 -1.07
CA ALA A 116 -2.93 -8.67 -0.08
C ALA A 116 -3.98 -7.89 0.71
N THR A 117 -3.63 -7.44 1.91
CA THR A 117 -4.50 -6.66 2.79
C THR A 117 -3.79 -5.41 3.28
N VAL A 118 -4.50 -4.29 3.33
CA VAL A 118 -4.07 -3.04 3.97
C VAL A 118 -5.13 -2.56 4.96
N MET A 119 -4.71 -1.79 5.95
CA MET A 119 -5.62 -1.06 6.84
C MET A 119 -5.78 0.36 6.33
N VAL A 120 -7.03 0.83 6.27
CA VAL A 120 -7.38 2.21 5.92
C VAL A 120 -8.31 2.81 6.95
N SER A 121 -8.31 4.13 7.07
CA SER A 121 -9.16 4.86 8.03
C SER A 121 -10.06 5.89 7.34
N GLY A 122 -11.16 6.23 7.99
CA GLY A 122 -12.16 7.17 7.47
C GLY A 122 -13.34 7.31 8.40
N THR A 123 -14.39 7.99 7.96
CA THR A 123 -15.56 8.29 8.80
C THR A 123 -16.82 7.56 8.32
N SER A 124 -17.88 7.55 9.13
CA SER A 124 -19.17 6.99 8.72
C SER A 124 -19.68 7.65 7.43
N GLY A 125 -20.03 6.84 6.42
CA GLY A 125 -20.46 7.34 5.11
C GLY A 125 -19.33 7.57 4.11
N SER A 126 -18.08 7.25 4.46
CA SER A 126 -16.97 7.27 3.52
C SER A 126 -17.15 6.25 2.40
N LEU A 127 -16.61 6.59 1.24
CA LEU A 127 -16.47 5.75 0.08
C LEU A 127 -15.04 5.25 -0.03
N VAL A 128 -14.85 4.14 -0.73
CA VAL A 128 -13.54 3.60 -1.07
C VAL A 128 -13.42 3.42 -2.57
N SER A 129 -12.31 3.93 -3.11
CA SER A 129 -11.89 3.68 -4.47
C SER A 129 -10.55 2.94 -4.46
N ILE A 130 -10.39 1.97 -5.35
CA ILE A 130 -9.19 1.16 -5.50
C ILE A 130 -8.78 1.20 -6.96
N VAL A 131 -7.50 1.40 -7.24
CA VAL A 131 -6.96 1.40 -8.61
C VAL A 131 -5.61 0.70 -8.65
N GLY A 132 -5.39 -0.15 -9.66
CA GLY A 132 -4.11 -0.83 -9.89
C GLY A 132 -3.94 -1.26 -11.34
N MET A 133 -2.71 -1.16 -11.85
CA MET A 133 -2.37 -1.53 -13.22
C MET A 133 -2.59 -3.03 -13.43
N LEU A 134 -3.13 -3.41 -14.58
CA LEU A 134 -2.92 -4.74 -15.12
C LEU A 134 -1.51 -4.77 -15.74
N ILE A 135 -0.52 -5.31 -15.03
CA ILE A 135 0.88 -5.31 -15.48
C ILE A 135 1.01 -5.94 -16.87
N CYS A 136 1.95 -5.46 -17.71
CA CYS A 136 2.13 -5.90 -19.10
C CYS A 136 0.96 -5.52 -20.03
N THR A 137 0.09 -4.59 -19.62
CA THR A 137 -0.77 -3.83 -20.53
C THR A 137 -0.14 -2.46 -20.80
N ASN A 138 -0.63 -1.72 -21.81
CA ASN A 138 -0.18 -0.36 -22.09
C ASN A 138 -0.84 0.67 -21.15
N ASP A 139 -2.14 0.57 -20.94
CA ASP A 139 -2.95 1.52 -20.15
C ASP A 139 -4.14 0.83 -19.46
N GLY A 140 -4.05 -0.50 -19.30
CA GLY A 140 -5.07 -1.30 -18.63
C GLY A 140 -4.93 -1.21 -17.12
N PHE A 141 -6.02 -0.89 -16.43
CA PHE A 141 -6.10 -0.99 -14.98
C PHE A 141 -7.39 -1.70 -14.55
N THR A 142 -7.39 -2.16 -13.30
CA THR A 142 -8.57 -2.67 -12.60
C THR A 142 -8.83 -1.82 -11.36
N GLY A 143 -10.07 -1.81 -10.90
CA GLY A 143 -10.43 -0.99 -9.75
C GLY A 143 -11.86 -1.16 -9.27
N ALA A 144 -12.11 -0.57 -8.12
CA ALA A 144 -13.43 -0.30 -7.57
C ALA A 144 -13.57 1.21 -7.46
N ASP A 145 -14.71 1.75 -7.87
CA ASP A 145 -14.98 3.18 -7.83
C ASP A 145 -16.10 3.47 -6.83
N SER A 146 -15.79 4.31 -5.84
CA SER A 146 -16.76 4.94 -4.94
C SER A 146 -17.68 3.95 -4.21
N TRP A 147 -17.15 2.81 -3.78
CA TRP A 147 -17.91 1.82 -3.01
C TRP A 147 -18.15 2.30 -1.59
N ALA A 148 -19.38 2.17 -1.09
CA ALA A 148 -19.69 2.55 0.29
C ALA A 148 -18.97 1.62 1.28
N LEU A 149 -18.21 2.20 2.21
CA LEU A 149 -17.61 1.42 3.29
C LEU A 149 -18.69 0.93 4.26
N PRO A 150 -18.60 -0.32 4.74
CA PRO A 150 -19.58 -0.88 5.65
C PRO A 150 -19.58 -0.15 6.99
N VAL A 151 -20.76 -0.05 7.61
CA VAL A 151 -20.88 0.46 8.99
C VAL A 151 -20.11 -0.46 9.95
N SER A 152 -19.58 0.13 11.03
CA SER A 152 -18.73 -0.58 12.00
C SER A 152 -19.35 -1.91 12.45
N GLY A 153 -18.60 -3.01 12.34
CA GLY A 153 -19.06 -4.36 12.67
C GLY A 153 -19.73 -5.15 11.54
N SER A 154 -19.68 -4.67 10.30
CA SER A 154 -20.17 -5.38 9.10
C SER A 154 -19.09 -5.51 8.01
N SER A 155 -19.31 -6.42 7.06
CA SER A 155 -18.40 -6.69 5.92
C SER A 155 -19.15 -6.53 4.59
N SER A 156 -18.48 -5.97 3.59
CA SER A 156 -18.91 -5.96 2.18
C SER A 156 -17.98 -6.85 1.34
N LEU A 157 -18.52 -7.46 0.29
CA LEU A 157 -17.77 -8.22 -0.73
C LEU A 157 -17.45 -7.32 -1.91
#